data_AF-A0A349N8U8-F1
#
_entry.id   AF-A0A349N8U8-F1
#
_cell.length_a   1.000
_cell.length_b   1.000
_cell.length_c   1.000
_cell.angle_alpha   90.00
_cell.angle_beta   90.00
_cell.angle_gamma   90.00
#
_symmetry.space_group_name_H-M   'P 1'
#
loop_
_entity.id
_entity.type
_entity.pdbx_description
1 polymer ?
#
loop_
_entity_poly.entity_id
_entity_poly.type
_entity_poly.pdbx_seq_one_letter_code
_entity_poly.pdbx_strand_id
1 'polypeptide(L)'
;SRGVISTKQVFRAVKERGIDPRKIEKFIQELAWRDYWQQVWIANGSKINQDLRREQPNFCHHKIPKALVKASTGINAIDEALDKFYETGYMHNHVRMYVASIACNVGGSHWRVPARWMYYHLLDGDWASNALSWQWVSGSNAGKKYYANQQNINKYCRTHQKGTFLDVDYGSLEKAEIPEVLRESSVPMLETPLPEKKSIEIDPELPTLIYNFYNLDPKWHEDANYNRVLLMEPSVYKAYPISSKSVEFMLGLSGNIKGIQCYVGEFDELVETYGIREAVFKEHPLNKYIGREEPRDWMFEVTGYYRSFFAFWKKCQRELK
;
A
#
# COMPACT_ATOMS: atom_id res chain seq x y z
N SER A 1 4.99 -0.24 5.62
CA SER A 1 4.46 -1.12 4.56
C SER A 1 5.22 -2.43 4.43
N ARG A 2 6.58 -2.44 4.45
CA ARG A 2 7.39 -3.68 4.39
C ARG A 2 7.72 -4.34 5.74
N GLY A 3 7.18 -3.83 6.84
CA GLY A 3 7.43 -4.38 8.18
C GLY A 3 8.85 -4.20 8.74
N VAL A 4 9.75 -3.46 8.07
CA VAL A 4 11.11 -3.18 8.58
C VAL A 4 11.11 -2.47 9.93
N ILE A 5 10.17 -1.54 10.11
CA ILE A 5 9.89 -0.87 11.38
C ILE A 5 8.38 -0.85 11.56
N SER A 6 7.90 -1.20 12.75
CA SER A 6 6.47 -1.21 13.11
C SER A 6 5.99 0.17 13.59
N THR A 7 4.68 0.40 13.49
CA THR A 7 4.05 1.61 14.05
C THR A 7 4.25 1.70 15.56
N LYS A 8 4.26 0.55 16.25
CA LYS A 8 4.60 0.43 17.68
C LYS A 8 6.01 0.90 18.00
N GLN A 9 7.01 0.48 17.21
CA GLN A 9 8.40 0.93 17.37
C GLN A 9 8.53 2.44 17.17
N VAL A 10 7.91 3.00 16.11
CA VAL A 10 7.92 4.45 15.88
C VAL A 10 7.26 5.20 17.04
N PHE A 11 6.10 4.74 17.51
CA PHE A 11 5.40 5.37 18.63
C PHE A 11 6.21 5.33 19.93
N ARG A 12 6.83 4.19 20.26
CA ARG A 12 7.72 4.04 21.42
C ARG A 12 8.91 4.99 21.34
N ALA A 13 9.61 5.02 20.21
CA ALA A 13 10.77 5.89 20.01
C ALA A 13 10.42 7.38 20.19
N VAL A 14 9.22 7.79 19.80
CA VAL A 14 8.75 9.16 19.99
C VAL A 14 8.42 9.45 21.45
N LYS A 15 7.80 8.50 22.18
CA LYS A 15 7.56 8.64 23.63
C LYS A 15 8.85 8.68 24.43
N GLU A 16 9.84 7.86 24.08
CA GLU A 16 11.16 7.80 24.74
C GLU A 16 11.93 9.13 24.60
N ARG A 17 11.65 9.92 23.56
CA ARG A 17 12.17 11.29 23.41
C ARG A 17 11.48 12.33 24.32
N GLY A 18 10.52 11.93 25.16
CA GLY A 18 9.78 12.83 26.05
C GLY A 18 8.75 13.71 25.35
N ILE A 19 8.40 13.41 24.10
CA ILE A 19 7.40 14.16 23.34
C ILE A 19 6.01 13.73 23.79
N ASP A 20 5.21 14.65 24.31
CA ASP A 20 3.81 14.40 24.65
C ASP A 20 3.01 13.99 23.40
N PRO A 21 2.44 12.76 23.36
CA PRO A 21 1.62 12.27 22.25
C PRO A 21 0.49 13.23 21.83
N ARG A 22 -0.04 14.03 22.75
CA ARG A 22 -1.12 14.99 22.46
C ARG A 22 -0.66 16.15 21.59
N LYS A 23 0.62 16.54 21.67
CA LYS A 23 1.20 17.60 20.83
C LYS A 23 1.48 17.16 19.40
N ILE A 24 1.53 15.85 19.17
CA ILE A 24 1.82 15.23 17.88
C ILE A 24 0.67 14.32 17.43
N GLU A 25 -0.55 14.59 17.88
CA GLU A 25 -1.70 13.71 17.65
C GLU A 25 -1.89 13.42 16.16
N LYS A 26 -1.67 14.42 15.29
CA LYS A 26 -1.76 14.24 13.84
C LYS A 26 -0.77 13.22 13.30
N PHE A 27 0.48 13.24 13.77
CA PHE A 27 1.47 12.26 13.37
C PHE A 27 1.06 10.84 13.80
N ILE A 28 0.54 10.69 15.02
CA ILE A 28 0.06 9.39 15.53
C ILE A 28 -1.19 8.93 14.77
N GLN A 29 -2.08 9.85 14.39
CA GLN A 29 -3.25 9.55 13.54
C GLN A 29 -2.81 8.97 12.19
N GLU A 30 -1.76 9.50 11.55
CA GLU A 30 -1.24 8.94 10.29
C GLU A 30 -0.69 7.52 10.46
N LEU A 31 0.00 7.22 11.57
CA LEU A 31 0.40 5.85 11.90
C LEU A 31 -0.82 4.95 12.14
N ALA A 32 -1.85 5.47 12.82
CA ALA A 32 -3.08 4.74 13.12
C ALA A 32 -3.91 4.48 11.86
N TRP A 33 -3.84 5.36 10.84
CA TRP A 33 -4.50 5.12 9.55
C TRP A 33 -3.98 3.88 8.87
N ARG A 34 -2.65 3.66 8.91
CA ARG A 34 -2.02 2.44 8.40
C ARG A 34 -2.56 1.20 9.13
N ASP A 35 -2.60 1.24 10.46
CA ASP A 35 -3.06 0.10 11.26
C ASP A 35 -4.56 -0.17 11.05
N TYR A 36 -5.37 0.89 10.96
CA TYR A 36 -6.78 0.79 10.61
C TYR A 36 -7.01 0.10 9.26
N TRP A 37 -6.26 0.49 8.22
CA TRP A 37 -6.41 -0.15 6.91
C TRP A 37 -6.02 -1.62 6.91
N GLN A 38 -5.01 -2.00 7.69
CA GLN A 38 -4.65 -3.40 7.87
C GLN A 38 -5.73 -4.18 8.61
N GLN A 39 -6.34 -3.62 9.66
CA GLN A 39 -7.50 -4.21 10.33
C GLN A 39 -8.68 -4.40 9.37
N VAL A 40 -8.91 -3.47 8.45
CA VAL A 40 -9.93 -3.62 7.39
C VAL A 40 -9.57 -4.76 6.44
N TRP A 41 -8.30 -4.93 6.06
CA TRP A 41 -7.86 -6.04 5.23
C TRP A 41 -8.05 -7.39 5.94
N ILE A 42 -7.60 -7.50 7.19
CA ILE A 42 -7.77 -8.72 8.02
C ILE A 42 -9.24 -9.12 8.07
N ALA A 43 -10.14 -8.17 8.36
CA ALA A 43 -11.56 -8.47 8.50
C ALA A 43 -12.28 -8.83 7.19
N ASN A 44 -11.77 -8.40 6.03
CA ASN A 44 -12.45 -8.55 4.75
C ASN A 44 -11.72 -9.46 3.75
N GLY A 45 -10.48 -9.84 4.03
CA GLY A 45 -9.64 -10.67 3.17
C GLY A 45 -9.61 -10.15 1.73
N SER A 46 -9.83 -11.05 0.77
CA SER A 46 -9.83 -10.73 -0.66
C SER A 46 -10.93 -9.77 -1.12
N LYS A 47 -11.96 -9.49 -0.30
CA LYS A 47 -13.04 -8.56 -0.67
C LYS A 47 -12.55 -7.13 -0.87
N ILE A 48 -11.39 -6.76 -0.31
CA ILE A 48 -10.78 -5.44 -0.55
C ILE A 48 -10.34 -5.24 -2.02
N ASN A 49 -10.28 -6.32 -2.82
CA ASN A 49 -10.00 -6.26 -4.26
C ASN A 49 -11.23 -5.91 -5.10
N GLN A 50 -12.38 -5.78 -4.46
CA GLN A 50 -13.65 -5.40 -5.04
C GLN A 50 -14.15 -4.13 -4.34
N ASP A 51 -15.26 -3.59 -4.83
CA ASP A 51 -15.96 -2.48 -4.19
C ASP A 51 -16.46 -2.88 -2.81
N LEU A 52 -15.75 -2.44 -1.76
CA LEU A 52 -15.91 -3.03 -0.42
C LEU A 52 -17.27 -2.72 0.22
N ARG A 53 -17.81 -1.51 0.03
CA ARG A 53 -19.06 -1.09 0.68
C ARG A 53 -20.22 -0.90 -0.26
N ARG A 54 -19.96 -0.36 -1.45
CA ARG A 54 -20.94 -0.13 -2.50
C ARG A 54 -20.22 -0.10 -3.84
N GLU A 55 -20.93 -0.46 -4.89
CA GLU A 55 -20.44 -0.32 -6.26
C GLU A 55 -19.93 1.11 -6.52
N GLN A 56 -18.80 1.22 -7.22
CA GLN A 56 -18.24 2.51 -7.60
C GLN A 56 -19.25 3.25 -8.49
N PRO A 57 -19.68 4.46 -8.10
CA PRO A 57 -20.66 5.20 -8.89
C PRO A 57 -20.07 5.71 -10.21
N ASN A 58 -20.79 5.51 -11.31
CA ASN A 58 -20.58 6.15 -12.62
C ASN A 58 -19.15 6.00 -13.17
N PHE A 59 -18.53 4.82 -13.07
CA PHE A 59 -17.33 4.54 -13.86
C PHE A 59 -17.73 4.11 -15.28
N CYS A 60 -16.88 4.38 -16.27
CA CYS A 60 -17.13 4.11 -17.68
C CYS A 60 -16.34 2.91 -18.20
N HIS A 61 -15.19 2.59 -17.59
CA HIS A 61 -14.31 1.53 -18.07
C HIS A 61 -13.30 1.03 -17.01
N HIS A 62 -12.74 -0.16 -17.24
CA HIS A 62 -11.65 -0.74 -16.45
C HIS A 62 -10.28 -0.49 -17.09
N LYS A 63 -9.92 0.78 -17.26
CA LYS A 63 -8.65 1.26 -17.84
C LYS A 63 -8.14 2.45 -17.03
N ILE A 64 -6.90 2.89 -17.27
CA ILE A 64 -6.34 4.15 -16.75
C ILE A 64 -6.09 5.12 -17.93
N PRO A 65 -6.37 6.42 -17.81
CA PRO A 65 -6.01 7.42 -18.80
C PRO A 65 -4.51 7.39 -19.11
N LYS A 66 -4.15 7.34 -20.40
CA LYS A 66 -2.74 7.33 -20.83
C LYS A 66 -2.02 8.59 -20.39
N ALA A 67 -2.71 9.72 -20.27
CA ALA A 67 -2.14 10.97 -19.77
C ALA A 67 -1.60 10.86 -18.33
N LEU A 68 -2.23 10.05 -17.46
CA LEU A 68 -1.67 9.79 -16.13
C LEU A 68 -0.47 8.87 -16.19
N VAL A 69 -0.47 7.88 -17.08
CA VAL A 69 0.66 6.96 -17.25
C VAL A 69 1.88 7.69 -17.84
N LYS A 70 1.65 8.66 -18.72
CA LYS A 70 2.70 9.40 -19.44
C LYS A 70 3.07 10.76 -18.84
N ALA A 71 2.53 11.12 -17.67
CA ALA A 71 2.71 12.43 -17.06
C ALA A 71 2.39 13.60 -18.02
N SER A 72 1.25 13.49 -18.73
CA SER A 72 0.84 14.44 -19.77
C SER A 72 -0.61 14.88 -19.61
N THR A 73 -1.04 15.13 -18.37
CA THR A 73 -2.40 15.59 -18.04
C THR A 73 -2.62 17.05 -18.43
N GLY A 74 -1.54 17.84 -18.57
CA GLY A 74 -1.61 19.28 -18.74
C GLY A 74 -1.79 20.04 -17.43
N ILE A 75 -1.71 19.34 -16.27
CA ILE A 75 -1.66 19.96 -14.95
C ILE A 75 -0.23 19.82 -14.43
N ASN A 76 0.52 20.92 -14.45
CA ASN A 76 1.97 20.94 -14.23
C ASN A 76 2.38 20.23 -12.92
N ALA A 77 1.66 20.49 -11.83
CA ALA A 77 1.95 19.89 -10.53
C ALA A 77 1.68 18.37 -10.48
N ILE A 78 0.75 17.88 -11.29
CA ILE A 78 0.44 16.45 -11.38
C ILE A 78 1.47 15.77 -12.27
N ASP A 79 1.78 16.35 -13.42
CA ASP A 79 2.74 15.82 -14.38
C ASP A 79 4.15 15.74 -13.76
N GLU A 80 4.63 16.81 -13.12
CA GLU A 80 5.92 16.81 -12.40
C GLU A 80 5.97 15.75 -11.30
N ALA A 81 4.86 15.57 -10.57
CA ALA A 81 4.80 14.57 -9.51
C ALA A 81 4.74 13.14 -10.05
N LEU A 82 4.18 12.92 -11.25
CA LEU A 82 4.16 11.62 -11.92
C LEU A 82 5.55 11.25 -12.44
N ASP A 83 6.26 12.19 -13.05
CA ASP A 83 7.66 11.99 -13.46
C ASP A 83 8.55 11.63 -12.27
N LYS A 84 8.50 12.46 -11.21
CA LYS A 84 9.23 12.19 -9.96
C LYS A 84 8.79 10.88 -9.31
N PHE A 85 7.52 10.50 -9.41
CA PHE A 85 7.02 9.24 -8.88
C PHE A 85 7.68 8.04 -9.58
N TYR A 86 7.82 8.07 -10.90
CA TYR A 86 8.53 6.99 -11.60
C TYR A 86 10.02 6.93 -11.24
N GLU A 87 10.67 8.08 -11.03
CA GLU A 87 12.07 8.16 -10.62
C GLU A 87 12.31 7.70 -9.19
N THR A 88 11.44 8.06 -8.26
CA THR A 88 11.67 7.86 -6.81
C THR A 88 10.89 6.68 -6.22
N GLY A 89 9.84 6.23 -6.90
CA GLY A 89 8.87 5.28 -6.36
C GLY A 89 8.07 5.82 -5.18
N TYR A 90 8.04 7.15 -4.99
CA TYR A 90 7.27 7.80 -3.93
C TYR A 90 6.42 8.93 -4.50
N MET A 91 5.19 9.05 -3.99
CA MET A 91 4.30 10.16 -4.27
C MET A 91 3.69 10.69 -2.98
N HIS A 92 3.63 12.00 -2.80
CA HIS A 92 3.02 12.59 -1.60
C HIS A 92 1.50 12.27 -1.52
N ASN A 93 0.97 12.03 -0.32
CA ASN A 93 -0.40 11.54 -0.12
C ASN A 93 -1.48 12.44 -0.77
N HIS A 94 -1.39 13.76 -0.64
CA HIS A 94 -2.32 14.68 -1.32
C HIS A 94 -2.34 14.48 -2.84
N VAL A 95 -1.16 14.28 -3.45
CA VAL A 95 -1.07 14.10 -4.90
C VAL A 95 -1.63 12.74 -5.31
N ARG A 96 -1.45 11.68 -4.49
CA ARG A 96 -2.10 10.38 -4.72
C ARG A 96 -3.63 10.53 -4.77
N MET A 97 -4.21 11.34 -3.88
CA MET A 97 -5.65 11.63 -3.90
C MET A 97 -6.07 12.39 -5.17
N TYR A 98 -5.26 13.33 -5.64
CA TYR A 98 -5.54 14.08 -6.87
C TYR A 98 -5.47 13.19 -8.11
N VAL A 99 -4.43 12.37 -8.24
CA VAL A 99 -4.30 11.37 -9.30
C VAL A 99 -5.46 10.39 -9.28
N ALA A 100 -5.87 9.93 -8.09
CA ALA A 100 -7.03 9.05 -7.96
C ALA A 100 -8.35 9.72 -8.37
N SER A 101 -8.50 11.00 -8.04
CA SER A 101 -9.65 11.80 -8.45
C SER A 101 -9.70 12.00 -9.96
N ILE A 102 -8.56 12.37 -10.57
CA ILE A 102 -8.43 12.55 -12.02
C ILE A 102 -8.71 11.23 -12.75
N ALA A 103 -8.18 10.10 -12.27
CA ALA A 103 -8.42 8.79 -12.89
C ALA A 103 -9.88 8.36 -12.80
N CYS A 104 -10.44 8.34 -11.58
CA CYS A 104 -11.74 7.71 -11.31
C CYS A 104 -12.92 8.64 -11.58
N ASN A 105 -12.82 9.88 -11.11
CA ASN A 105 -13.98 10.77 -11.02
C ASN A 105 -14.06 11.72 -12.21
N VAL A 106 -12.93 12.06 -12.84
CA VAL A 106 -12.88 12.86 -14.08
C VAL A 106 -12.67 11.97 -15.30
N GLY A 107 -11.77 10.99 -15.23
CA GLY A 107 -11.43 10.09 -16.32
C GLY A 107 -12.27 8.82 -16.41
N GLY A 108 -13.31 8.66 -15.58
CA GLY A 108 -14.25 7.54 -15.65
C GLY A 108 -13.67 6.15 -15.35
N SER A 109 -12.49 6.05 -14.74
CA SER A 109 -11.85 4.76 -14.47
C SER A 109 -12.46 4.04 -13.27
N HIS A 110 -12.66 2.74 -13.36
CA HIS A 110 -12.84 1.92 -12.16
C HIS A 110 -11.54 1.89 -11.34
N TRP A 111 -11.61 2.14 -10.03
CA TRP A 111 -10.47 2.40 -9.13
C TRP A 111 -9.39 1.32 -9.16
N ARG A 112 -9.78 0.06 -9.35
CA ARG A 112 -8.88 -1.10 -9.25
C ARG A 112 -7.70 -1.05 -10.22
N VAL A 113 -7.92 -0.62 -11.46
CA VAL A 113 -6.84 -0.58 -12.48
C VAL A 113 -5.78 0.47 -12.15
N PRO A 114 -6.13 1.76 -11.94
CA PRO A 114 -5.15 2.76 -11.57
C PRO A 114 -4.57 2.54 -10.15
N ALA A 115 -5.32 1.93 -9.22
CA ALA A 115 -4.77 1.52 -7.93
C ALA A 115 -3.65 0.47 -8.07
N ARG A 116 -3.81 -0.51 -8.96
CA ARG A 116 -2.76 -1.51 -9.25
C ARG A 116 -1.53 -0.86 -9.89
N TRP A 117 -1.73 0.07 -10.82
CA TRP A 117 -0.63 0.83 -11.43
C TRP A 117 0.16 1.61 -10.37
N MET A 118 -0.52 2.35 -9.50
CA MET A 118 0.15 3.10 -8.43
C MET A 118 0.88 2.15 -7.47
N TYR A 119 0.23 1.08 -7.01
CA TYR A 119 0.85 0.08 -6.13
C TYR A 119 2.12 -0.52 -6.73
N TYR A 120 2.12 -0.83 -8.02
CA TYR A 120 3.25 -1.44 -8.72
C TYR A 120 4.53 -0.60 -8.64
N HIS A 121 4.39 0.72 -8.78
CA HIS A 121 5.53 1.65 -8.79
C HIS A 121 5.91 2.18 -7.39
N LEU A 122 5.10 1.95 -6.35
CA LEU A 122 5.36 2.48 -5.02
C LEU A 122 6.40 1.66 -4.24
N LEU A 123 7.49 2.32 -3.84
CA LEU A 123 8.45 1.82 -2.85
C LEU A 123 7.88 1.73 -1.45
N ASP A 124 6.77 2.40 -1.14
CA ASP A 124 6.03 2.24 0.11
C ASP A 124 4.72 1.46 -0.06
N GLY A 125 4.48 0.86 -1.23
CA GLY A 125 3.22 0.22 -1.62
C GLY A 125 2.68 -0.77 -0.60
N ASP A 126 1.55 -0.44 0.01
CA ASP A 126 0.79 -1.27 0.95
C ASP A 126 -0.60 -1.46 0.37
N TRP A 127 -1.00 -2.68 0.03
CA TRP A 127 -2.23 -2.86 -0.74
C TRP A 127 -3.48 -2.40 0.02
N ALA A 128 -3.58 -2.64 1.33
CA ALA A 128 -4.69 -2.13 2.13
C ALA A 128 -4.76 -0.60 2.08
N SER A 129 -3.66 0.09 2.41
CA SER A 129 -3.61 1.55 2.45
C SER A 129 -3.86 2.15 1.06
N ASN A 130 -3.37 1.50 0.00
CA ASN A 130 -3.56 1.95 -1.37
C ASN A 130 -5.01 1.70 -1.84
N ALA A 131 -5.45 0.45 -1.91
CA ALA A 131 -6.76 0.09 -2.46
C ALA A 131 -7.91 0.77 -1.71
N LEU A 132 -7.87 0.81 -0.37
CA LEU A 132 -8.95 1.40 0.42
C LEU A 132 -8.98 2.93 0.32
N SER A 133 -7.83 3.58 0.09
CA SER A 133 -7.76 5.02 -0.23
C SER A 133 -8.31 5.32 -1.62
N TRP A 134 -7.99 4.50 -2.62
CA TRP A 134 -8.55 4.60 -3.97
C TRP A 134 -10.08 4.44 -3.97
N GLN A 135 -10.60 3.47 -3.22
CA GLN A 135 -12.04 3.28 -3.02
C GLN A 135 -12.69 4.44 -2.23
N TRP A 136 -11.95 5.07 -1.31
CA TRP A 136 -12.44 6.26 -0.61
C TRP A 136 -12.59 7.43 -1.60
N VAL A 137 -11.58 7.67 -2.46
CA VAL A 137 -11.62 8.75 -3.46
C VAL A 137 -12.72 8.52 -4.51
N SER A 138 -12.88 7.30 -4.99
CA SER A 138 -13.91 6.96 -5.99
C SER A 138 -15.33 6.91 -5.42
N GLY A 139 -15.46 6.95 -4.10
CA GLY A 139 -16.73 6.90 -3.40
C GLY A 139 -17.27 5.50 -3.11
N SER A 140 -16.61 4.42 -3.55
CA SER A 140 -17.04 3.04 -3.27
C SER A 140 -16.88 2.64 -1.79
N ASN A 141 -16.00 3.32 -1.04
CA ASN A 141 -15.83 3.12 0.41
C ASN A 141 -16.28 4.33 1.27
N ALA A 142 -16.41 5.53 0.69
CA ALA A 142 -16.82 6.74 1.40
C ALA A 142 -18.31 7.11 1.22
N GLY A 143 -18.92 6.67 0.12
CA GLY A 143 -20.29 7.00 -0.26
C GLY A 143 -20.50 8.35 -0.93
N LYS A 144 -19.44 9.14 -1.10
CA LYS A 144 -19.36 10.34 -1.93
C LYS A 144 -18.02 10.35 -2.64
N LYS A 145 -17.99 10.86 -3.87
CA LYS A 145 -16.74 11.04 -4.64
C LYS A 145 -15.93 12.21 -4.08
N TYR A 146 -14.61 12.09 -4.11
CA TYR A 146 -13.69 13.19 -3.87
C TYR A 146 -13.21 13.79 -5.20
N TYR A 147 -13.45 15.09 -5.41
CA TYR A 147 -12.97 15.83 -6.57
C TYR A 147 -11.77 16.70 -6.21
N ALA A 148 -10.66 16.53 -6.92
CA ALA A 148 -9.58 17.51 -6.91
C ALA A 148 -10.01 18.72 -7.76
N ASN A 149 -9.70 19.92 -7.30
CA ASN A 149 -9.88 21.16 -8.07
C ASN A 149 -8.55 21.88 -8.21
N GLN A 150 -8.43 22.76 -9.21
CA GLN A 150 -7.17 23.44 -9.49
C GLN A 150 -6.67 24.28 -8.30
N GLN A 151 -7.59 24.90 -7.53
CA GLN A 151 -7.24 25.72 -6.37
C GLN A 151 -6.57 24.92 -5.25
N ASN A 152 -7.06 23.71 -4.96
CA ASN A 152 -6.46 22.82 -3.97
C ASN A 152 -5.09 22.31 -4.44
N ILE A 153 -4.97 21.93 -5.71
CA ILE A 153 -3.68 21.55 -6.31
C ILE A 153 -2.69 22.71 -6.15
N ASN A 154 -3.07 23.91 -6.56
CA ASN A 154 -2.27 25.13 -6.41
C ASN A 154 -1.83 25.37 -4.95
N LYS A 155 -2.75 25.26 -4.00
CA LYS A 155 -2.47 25.47 -2.57
C LYS A 155 -1.46 24.46 -2.01
N TYR A 156 -1.67 23.17 -2.26
CA TYR A 156 -0.88 22.11 -1.62
C TYR A 156 0.37 21.71 -2.41
N CYS A 157 0.43 22.04 -3.70
CA CYS A 157 1.62 21.87 -4.55
C CYS A 157 2.40 23.18 -4.75
N ARG A 158 1.93 24.30 -4.17
CA ARG A 158 2.56 25.63 -4.26
C ARG A 158 2.71 26.12 -5.71
N THR A 159 1.68 25.93 -6.51
CA THR A 159 1.61 26.38 -7.91
C THR A 159 0.45 27.37 -8.13
N HIS A 160 0.41 28.05 -9.27
CA HIS A 160 -0.61 29.07 -9.59
C HIS A 160 -1.23 28.86 -10.99
N GLN A 161 -1.31 27.60 -11.45
CA GLN A 161 -1.80 27.29 -12.79
C GLN A 161 -3.31 27.55 -12.90
N LYS A 162 -3.75 27.99 -14.09
CA LYS A 162 -5.14 28.26 -14.47
C LYS A 162 -5.44 27.67 -15.85
N GLY A 163 -6.71 27.61 -16.23
CA GLY A 163 -7.17 27.15 -17.54
C GLY A 163 -7.06 25.64 -17.75
N THR A 164 -6.95 24.86 -16.68
CA THR A 164 -6.95 23.40 -16.75
C THR A 164 -8.40 22.88 -16.73
N PHE A 165 -8.59 21.60 -17.06
CA PHE A 165 -9.92 20.97 -16.94
C PHE A 165 -10.42 20.87 -15.48
N LEU A 166 -9.57 21.18 -14.48
CA LEU A 166 -9.95 21.26 -13.06
C LEU A 166 -10.11 22.71 -12.58
N ASP A 167 -9.85 23.71 -13.43
CA ASP A 167 -10.01 25.14 -13.13
C ASP A 167 -11.44 25.59 -13.46
N VAL A 168 -12.40 24.94 -12.82
CA VAL A 168 -13.84 25.18 -12.94
C VAL A 168 -14.46 25.28 -11.55
N ASP A 169 -15.72 25.74 -11.49
CA ASP A 169 -16.47 25.71 -10.23
C ASP A 169 -16.59 24.27 -9.69
N TYR A 170 -16.47 24.12 -8.36
CA TYR A 170 -16.43 22.81 -7.72
C TYR A 170 -17.72 22.01 -7.95
N GLY A 171 -18.88 22.66 -7.98
CA GLY A 171 -20.16 22.01 -8.24
C GLY A 171 -20.32 21.51 -9.68
N SER A 172 -19.48 22.01 -10.60
CA SER A 172 -19.50 21.63 -12.02
C SER A 172 -18.64 20.39 -12.31
N LEU A 173 -17.67 20.06 -11.46
CA LEU A 173 -16.75 18.93 -11.66
C LEU A 173 -17.47 17.58 -11.79
N GLU A 174 -18.57 17.39 -11.04
CA GLU A 174 -19.34 16.13 -11.09
C GLU A 174 -20.12 15.95 -12.40
N LYS A 175 -20.45 17.06 -13.08
CA LYS A 175 -21.22 17.07 -14.33
C LYS A 175 -20.35 17.27 -15.56
N ALA A 176 -19.06 17.50 -15.38
CA ALA A 176 -18.13 17.75 -16.46
C ALA A 176 -17.97 16.49 -17.33
N GLU A 177 -17.89 16.69 -18.64
CA GLU A 177 -17.52 15.62 -19.56
C GLU A 177 -16.06 15.20 -19.37
N ILE A 178 -15.72 13.97 -19.78
CA ILE A 178 -14.34 13.49 -19.76
C ILE A 178 -13.50 14.37 -20.71
N PRO A 179 -12.49 15.10 -20.19
CA PRO A 179 -11.61 15.94 -21.00
C PRO A 179 -10.90 15.12 -22.08
N GLU A 180 -10.68 15.71 -23.25
CA GLU A 180 -10.08 15.03 -24.41
C GLU A 180 -8.76 14.32 -24.05
N VAL A 181 -7.90 15.00 -23.29
CA VAL A 181 -6.59 14.48 -22.82
C VAL A 181 -6.71 13.20 -21.98
N LEU A 182 -7.88 12.93 -21.36
CA LEU A 182 -8.12 11.73 -20.54
C LEU A 182 -8.88 10.61 -21.27
N ARG A 183 -9.39 10.85 -22.49
CA ARG A 183 -10.22 9.88 -23.23
C ARG A 183 -9.44 8.65 -23.66
N GLU A 184 -8.18 8.84 -24.08
CA GLU A 184 -7.33 7.71 -24.43
C GLU A 184 -6.89 6.96 -23.17
N SER A 185 -7.24 5.69 -23.08
CA SER A 185 -6.97 4.87 -21.89
C SER A 185 -6.40 3.49 -22.24
N SER A 186 -5.64 2.92 -21.31
CA SER A 186 -4.99 1.61 -21.47
C SER A 186 -5.09 0.76 -20.22
N VAL A 187 -4.86 -0.54 -20.37
CA VAL A 187 -4.60 -1.44 -19.24
C VAL A 187 -3.07 -1.56 -19.12
N PRO A 188 -2.48 -1.20 -17.97
CA PRO A 188 -1.04 -1.29 -17.79
C PRO A 188 -0.61 -2.77 -17.72
N MET A 189 0.51 -3.09 -18.36
CA MET A 189 1.17 -4.39 -18.23
C MET A 189 2.01 -4.36 -16.96
N LEU A 190 1.60 -5.14 -15.96
CA LEU A 190 2.21 -5.15 -14.63
C LEU A 190 2.72 -6.55 -14.34
N GLU A 191 4.03 -6.73 -14.43
CA GLU A 191 4.71 -8.00 -14.17
C GLU A 191 5.85 -7.78 -13.18
N THR A 192 5.97 -8.68 -12.21
CA THR A 192 7.04 -8.62 -11.22
C THR A 192 8.23 -9.39 -11.75
N PRO A 193 9.41 -8.75 -11.92
CA PRO A 193 10.63 -9.44 -12.33
C PRO A 193 11.19 -10.19 -11.13
N LEU A 194 10.68 -11.41 -10.90
CA LEU A 194 11.18 -12.27 -9.83
C LEU A 194 12.64 -12.67 -10.10
N PRO A 195 13.51 -12.70 -9.07
CA PRO A 195 14.84 -13.26 -9.22
C PRO A 195 14.80 -14.72 -9.71
N GLU A 196 15.90 -15.19 -10.28
CA GLU A 196 16.05 -16.61 -10.57
C GLU A 196 15.95 -17.43 -9.30
N LYS A 197 15.25 -18.57 -9.38
CA LYS A 197 15.15 -19.52 -8.29
C LYS A 197 16.52 -20.13 -7.99
N LYS A 198 16.96 -20.03 -6.74
CA LYS A 198 18.23 -20.57 -6.24
C LYS A 198 17.97 -21.58 -5.12
N SER A 199 18.89 -22.52 -4.95
CA SER A 199 18.90 -23.41 -3.78
C SER A 199 19.26 -22.62 -2.52
N ILE A 200 18.70 -23.03 -1.39
CA ILE A 200 19.01 -22.48 -0.06
C ILE A 200 19.51 -23.59 0.85
N GLU A 201 20.15 -23.22 1.96
CA GLU A 201 20.60 -24.14 3.00
C GLU A 201 19.68 -24.05 4.21
N ILE A 202 19.17 -25.19 4.69
CA ILE A 202 18.27 -25.28 5.84
C ILE A 202 18.87 -26.28 6.83
N ASP A 203 19.02 -25.86 8.07
CA ASP A 203 19.31 -26.75 9.19
C ASP A 203 18.00 -27.42 9.64
N PRO A 204 17.86 -28.76 9.49
CA PRO A 204 16.60 -29.46 9.81
C PRO A 204 16.27 -29.47 11.31
N GLU A 205 17.23 -29.14 12.18
CA GLU A 205 17.03 -29.09 13.63
C GLU A 205 16.57 -27.71 14.12
N LEU A 206 16.53 -26.70 13.24
CA LEU A 206 16.08 -25.35 13.56
C LEU A 206 14.71 -25.04 12.95
N PRO A 207 13.83 -24.32 13.67
CA PRO A 207 12.65 -23.70 13.07
C PRO A 207 13.04 -22.66 12.00
N THR A 208 12.13 -22.42 11.05
CA THR A 208 12.34 -21.50 9.92
C THR A 208 11.43 -20.28 10.01
N LEU A 209 12.04 -19.10 10.13
CA LEU A 209 11.34 -17.82 10.01
C LEU A 209 11.08 -17.50 8.54
N ILE A 210 9.81 -17.29 8.21
CA ILE A 210 9.36 -16.89 6.88
C ILE A 210 9.12 -15.39 6.86
N TYR A 211 9.98 -14.71 6.10
CA TYR A 211 9.87 -13.30 5.76
C TYR A 211 9.20 -13.17 4.39
N ASN A 212 8.55 -12.04 4.14
CA ASN A 212 7.94 -11.73 2.85
C ASN A 212 7.90 -10.22 2.62
N PHE A 213 7.31 -9.78 1.51
CA PHE A 213 7.23 -8.36 1.14
C PHE A 213 6.63 -7.44 2.22
N TYR A 214 5.79 -7.98 3.11
CA TYR A 214 5.10 -7.24 4.16
C TYR A 214 5.75 -7.39 5.55
N ASN A 215 6.79 -8.22 5.67
CA ASN A 215 7.54 -8.43 6.90
C ASN A 215 9.05 -8.62 6.63
N LEU A 216 9.82 -7.56 6.87
CA LEU A 216 11.28 -7.50 6.78
C LEU A 216 11.89 -6.90 8.06
N ASP A 217 11.29 -7.17 9.21
CA ASP A 217 11.76 -6.68 10.51
C ASP A 217 13.13 -7.32 10.88
N PRO A 218 14.24 -6.56 10.90
CA PRO A 218 15.55 -7.10 11.25
C PRO A 218 15.66 -7.44 12.75
N LYS A 219 14.75 -6.92 13.59
CA LYS A 219 14.71 -7.19 15.03
C LYS A 219 13.90 -8.43 15.39
N TRP A 220 13.17 -9.02 14.44
CA TRP A 220 12.36 -10.20 14.69
C TRP A 220 13.24 -11.43 14.89
N HIS A 221 13.28 -11.94 16.13
CA HIS A 221 14.13 -13.05 16.59
C HIS A 221 15.62 -12.85 16.25
N GLU A 222 16.15 -11.63 16.40
CA GLU A 222 17.52 -11.29 15.96
C GLU A 222 18.62 -12.09 16.69
N ASP A 223 18.42 -12.36 17.99
CA ASP A 223 19.40 -13.05 18.84
C ASP A 223 19.23 -14.58 18.88
N ALA A 224 18.19 -15.10 18.24
CA ALA A 224 17.88 -16.52 18.27
C ALA A 224 18.42 -17.27 17.04
N ASN A 225 18.74 -18.54 17.21
CA ASN A 225 19.21 -19.38 16.10
C ASN A 225 17.99 -19.94 15.33
N TYR A 226 17.82 -19.49 14.10
CA TYR A 226 16.71 -19.85 13.21
C TYR A 226 17.21 -19.91 11.77
N ASN A 227 16.62 -20.78 10.96
CA ASN A 227 16.66 -20.61 9.51
C ASN A 227 15.86 -19.35 9.14
N ARG A 228 16.32 -18.56 8.16
CA ARG A 228 15.63 -17.33 7.75
C ARG A 228 15.47 -17.30 6.24
N VAL A 229 14.22 -17.29 5.78
CA VAL A 229 13.89 -17.33 4.36
C VAL A 229 13.02 -16.14 4.01
N LEU A 230 13.49 -15.30 3.08
CA LEU A 230 12.66 -14.36 2.35
C LEU A 230 11.95 -15.12 1.23
N LEU A 231 10.68 -15.40 1.45
CA LEU A 231 9.83 -16.11 0.51
C LEU A 231 9.22 -15.15 -0.52
N MET A 232 9.39 -15.47 -1.80
CA MET A 232 8.82 -14.76 -2.93
C MET A 232 7.91 -15.66 -3.75
N GLU A 233 6.61 -15.64 -3.46
CA GLU A 233 5.60 -16.51 -4.10
C GLU A 233 5.13 -15.95 -5.45
N PRO A 234 5.34 -16.66 -6.58
CA PRO A 234 4.83 -16.24 -7.88
C PRO A 234 3.32 -15.96 -7.90
N SER A 235 2.52 -16.76 -7.20
CA SER A 235 1.07 -16.57 -7.10
C SER A 235 0.68 -15.23 -6.45
N VAL A 236 1.39 -14.82 -5.40
CA VAL A 236 1.18 -13.54 -4.70
C VAL A 236 1.54 -12.38 -5.62
N TYR A 237 2.70 -12.43 -6.28
CA TYR A 237 3.16 -11.35 -7.17
C TYR A 237 2.41 -11.29 -8.50
N LYS A 238 1.72 -12.35 -8.92
CA LYS A 238 0.75 -12.31 -10.02
C LYS A 238 -0.51 -11.51 -9.62
N ALA A 239 -0.99 -11.69 -8.39
CA ALA A 239 -2.16 -10.97 -7.88
C ALA A 239 -1.84 -9.51 -7.52
N TYR A 240 -0.67 -9.27 -6.89
CA TYR A 240 -0.20 -7.98 -6.40
C TYR A 240 1.19 -7.65 -6.96
N PRO A 241 1.28 -7.35 -8.26
CA PRO A 241 2.57 -7.14 -8.90
C PRO A 241 3.28 -5.90 -8.37
N ILE A 242 4.61 -5.97 -8.31
CA ILE A 242 5.50 -4.88 -7.93
C ILE A 242 6.60 -4.69 -8.97
N SER A 243 7.09 -3.46 -9.13
CA SER A 243 8.14 -3.13 -10.09
C SER A 243 9.51 -3.69 -9.71
N SER A 244 10.44 -3.72 -10.68
CA SER A 244 11.86 -4.02 -10.44
C SER A 244 12.44 -3.22 -9.28
N LYS A 245 12.17 -1.91 -9.26
CA LYS A 245 12.61 -1.00 -8.19
C LYS A 245 12.13 -1.44 -6.81
N SER A 246 10.88 -1.92 -6.71
CA SER A 246 10.33 -2.44 -5.46
C SER A 246 10.94 -3.80 -5.07
N VAL A 247 11.27 -4.65 -6.04
CA VAL A 247 12.01 -5.91 -5.80
C VAL A 247 13.41 -5.61 -5.27
N GLU A 248 14.16 -4.75 -5.95
CA GLU A 248 15.51 -4.33 -5.57
C GLU A 248 15.51 -3.71 -4.17
N PHE A 249 14.54 -2.84 -3.88
CA PHE A 249 14.41 -2.22 -2.57
C PHE A 249 14.11 -3.25 -1.47
N MET A 250 13.22 -4.21 -1.73
CA MET A 250 12.91 -5.30 -0.80
C MET A 250 14.16 -6.15 -0.49
N LEU A 251 14.91 -6.54 -1.52
CA LEU A 251 16.14 -7.33 -1.38
C LEU A 251 17.26 -6.53 -0.67
N GLY A 252 17.39 -5.24 -0.95
CA GLY A 252 18.34 -4.36 -0.26
C GLY A 252 18.01 -4.23 1.24
N LEU A 253 16.73 -4.12 1.58
CA LEU A 253 16.27 -4.10 2.97
C LEU A 253 16.52 -5.44 3.68
N SER A 254 16.27 -6.56 3.01
CA SER A 254 16.45 -7.89 3.60
C SER A 254 17.91 -8.17 3.96
N GLY A 255 18.88 -7.53 3.29
CA GLY A 255 20.30 -7.61 3.66
C GLY A 255 20.64 -7.19 5.09
N ASN A 256 19.73 -6.52 5.80
CA ASN A 256 19.87 -6.20 7.23
C ASN A 256 19.48 -7.36 8.17
N ILE A 257 18.94 -8.46 7.64
CA ILE A 257 18.52 -9.64 8.41
C ILE A 257 19.64 -10.68 8.32
N LYS A 258 20.32 -10.93 9.44
CA LYS A 258 21.48 -11.83 9.50
C LYS A 258 21.12 -13.24 9.04
N GLY A 259 21.84 -13.75 8.03
CA GLY A 259 21.68 -15.11 7.53
C GLY A 259 20.40 -15.34 6.70
N ILE A 260 19.71 -14.28 6.26
CA ILE A 260 18.54 -14.45 5.39
C ILE A 260 18.94 -14.97 4.01
N GLN A 261 18.14 -15.90 3.50
CA GLN A 261 18.26 -16.43 2.14
C GLN A 261 16.98 -16.11 1.36
N CYS A 262 17.10 -15.83 0.07
CA CYS A 262 15.95 -15.57 -0.78
C CYS A 262 15.51 -16.86 -1.47
N TYR A 263 14.22 -17.18 -1.40
CA TYR A 263 13.63 -18.31 -2.11
C TYR A 263 12.46 -17.84 -2.97
N VAL A 264 12.50 -18.20 -4.26
CA VAL A 264 11.43 -17.93 -5.22
C VAL A 264 10.70 -19.24 -5.49
N GLY A 265 9.44 -19.30 -5.10
CA GLY A 265 8.61 -20.49 -5.16
C GLY A 265 7.40 -20.35 -4.23
N GLU A 266 6.47 -21.29 -4.30
CA GLU A 266 5.31 -21.30 -3.41
C GLU A 266 5.72 -21.81 -2.00
N PHE A 267 4.98 -21.40 -0.96
CA PHE A 267 5.27 -21.83 0.41
C PHE A 267 5.30 -23.37 0.57
N ASP A 268 4.30 -24.06 0.03
CA ASP A 268 4.22 -25.53 0.16
C ASP A 268 5.41 -26.22 -0.52
N GLU A 269 5.86 -25.69 -1.65
CA GLU A 269 7.05 -26.19 -2.36
C GLU A 269 8.32 -25.98 -1.53
N LEU A 270 8.48 -24.83 -0.87
CA LEU A 270 9.59 -24.57 0.05
C LEU A 270 9.61 -25.60 1.19
N VAL A 271 8.46 -25.84 1.82
CA VAL A 271 8.35 -26.75 2.97
C VAL A 271 8.67 -28.18 2.55
N GLU A 272 8.11 -28.65 1.44
CA GLU A 272 8.33 -30.01 0.93
C GLU A 272 9.78 -30.23 0.50
N THR A 273 10.34 -29.29 -0.28
CA THR A 273 11.69 -29.42 -0.86
C THR A 273 12.78 -29.49 0.22
N TYR A 274 12.63 -28.72 1.30
CA TYR A 274 13.66 -28.59 2.34
C TYR A 274 13.28 -29.26 3.67
N GLY A 275 12.16 -29.97 3.73
CA GLY A 275 11.72 -30.70 4.92
C GLY A 275 11.51 -29.80 6.14
N ILE A 276 10.98 -28.59 5.96
CA ILE A 276 10.77 -27.62 7.05
C ILE A 276 9.73 -28.17 8.05
N ARG A 277 10.18 -28.48 9.27
CA ARG A 277 9.31 -29.06 10.33
C ARG A 277 8.46 -28.02 11.04
N GLU A 278 9.00 -26.83 11.30
CA GLU A 278 8.30 -25.72 11.95
C GLU A 278 8.57 -24.42 11.18
N ALA A 279 7.56 -23.94 10.46
CA ALA A 279 7.55 -22.61 9.89
C ALA A 279 6.97 -21.61 10.89
N VAL A 280 7.62 -20.48 11.07
CA VAL A 280 7.16 -19.37 11.92
C VAL A 280 7.04 -18.11 11.06
N PHE A 281 5.92 -17.39 11.15
CA PHE A 281 5.66 -16.23 10.30
C PHE A 281 4.82 -15.19 11.03
N LYS A 282 5.03 -13.89 10.72
CA LYS A 282 4.12 -12.83 11.22
C LYS A 282 2.80 -12.87 10.46
N GLU A 283 1.70 -12.63 11.17
CA GLU A 283 0.35 -12.54 10.59
C GLU A 283 0.33 -11.60 9.38
N HIS A 284 -0.35 -12.03 8.32
CA HIS A 284 -0.68 -11.16 7.20
C HIS A 284 -1.81 -11.77 6.37
N PRO A 285 -2.77 -10.98 5.85
CA PRO A 285 -3.91 -11.51 5.08
C PRO A 285 -3.56 -12.24 3.77
N LEU A 286 -2.32 -12.17 3.31
CA LEU A 286 -1.85 -12.91 2.12
C LEU A 286 -1.16 -14.23 2.47
N ASN A 287 -0.78 -14.44 3.72
CA ASN A 287 -0.15 -15.68 4.13
C ASN A 287 -1.20 -16.79 4.10
N LYS A 288 -0.88 -17.89 3.41
CA LYS A 288 -1.67 -19.14 3.46
C LYS A 288 -0.84 -20.26 4.08
N TYR A 289 0.10 -19.88 4.92
CA TYR A 289 1.14 -20.74 5.45
C TYR A 289 0.59 -21.62 6.56
N ILE A 290 1.15 -22.81 6.70
CA ILE A 290 0.89 -23.73 7.82
C ILE A 290 2.10 -23.65 8.75
N GLY A 291 1.86 -23.40 10.04
CA GLY A 291 2.93 -23.26 11.04
C GLY A 291 2.51 -22.39 12.21
N ARG A 292 3.50 -21.85 12.92
CA ARG A 292 3.30 -20.95 14.05
C ARG A 292 3.17 -19.50 13.57
N GLU A 293 1.94 -19.00 13.55
CA GLU A 293 1.68 -17.59 13.26
C GLU A 293 1.93 -16.73 14.51
N GLU A 294 2.73 -15.68 14.35
CA GLU A 294 2.98 -14.67 15.38
C GLU A 294 2.23 -13.36 15.06
N PRO A 295 1.68 -12.68 16.07
CA PRO A 295 0.93 -11.44 15.84
C PRO A 295 1.85 -10.33 15.32
N ARG A 296 1.27 -9.40 14.54
CA ARG A 296 1.97 -8.19 14.13
C ARG A 296 2.10 -7.21 15.29
N ASP A 297 3.11 -6.36 15.22
CA ASP A 297 3.33 -5.29 16.20
C ASP A 297 2.41 -4.10 15.94
N TRP A 298 1.19 -4.16 16.50
CA TRP A 298 0.22 -3.06 16.46
C TRP A 298 0.61 -1.92 17.40
N MET A 299 0.37 -0.68 16.99
CA MET A 299 0.61 0.50 17.84
C MET A 299 -0.31 0.55 19.06
N PHE A 300 -1.56 0.08 18.90
CA PHE A 300 -2.60 0.03 19.94
C PHE A 300 -3.15 -1.38 20.06
N GLU A 301 -3.73 -1.71 21.22
CA GLU A 301 -4.38 -3.01 21.47
C GLU A 301 -5.78 -3.09 20.83
N VAL A 302 -6.28 -1.97 20.27
CA VAL A 302 -7.54 -1.93 19.53
C VAL A 302 -7.48 -2.80 18.28
N THR A 303 -8.26 -3.87 18.26
CA THR A 303 -8.41 -4.78 17.12
C THR A 303 -9.85 -4.79 16.59
N GLY A 304 -10.04 -5.37 15.40
CA GLY A 304 -11.34 -5.62 14.79
C GLY A 304 -11.76 -4.59 13.74
N TYR A 305 -12.91 -4.85 13.12
CA TYR A 305 -13.41 -4.05 12.01
C TYR A 305 -14.24 -2.85 12.48
N TYR A 306 -13.85 -1.66 12.03
CA TYR A 306 -14.59 -0.42 12.25
C TYR A 306 -15.06 0.17 10.91
N ARG A 307 -16.28 0.70 10.89
CA ARG A 307 -16.85 1.34 9.68
C ARG A 307 -16.24 2.70 9.35
N SER A 308 -15.45 3.30 10.23
CA SER A 308 -14.69 4.50 9.90
C SER A 308 -13.44 4.58 10.74
N PHE A 309 -12.43 5.25 10.20
CA PHE A 309 -11.21 5.53 10.94
C PHE A 309 -11.50 6.29 12.22
N PHE A 310 -12.38 7.29 12.22
CA PHE A 310 -12.68 8.05 13.44
C PHE A 310 -13.36 7.20 14.52
N ALA A 311 -14.12 6.16 14.16
CA ALA A 311 -14.66 5.21 15.13
C ALA A 311 -13.55 4.35 15.75
N PHE A 312 -12.59 3.88 14.94
CA PHE A 312 -11.39 3.18 15.39
C PHE A 312 -10.50 4.07 16.26
N TRP A 313 -10.22 5.29 15.80
CA TRP A 313 -9.36 6.27 16.46
C TRP A 313 -9.90 6.67 17.84
N LYS A 314 -11.22 6.85 17.97
CA LYS A 314 -11.85 7.15 19.27
C LYS A 314 -11.59 6.06 20.34
N LYS A 315 -11.34 4.82 19.92
CA LYS A 315 -10.91 3.73 20.82
C LYS A 315 -9.43 3.86 21.14
N CYS A 316 -8.58 4.05 20.11
CA CYS A 316 -7.13 4.21 20.27
C CYS A 316 -6.76 5.40 21.16
N GLN A 317 -7.47 6.53 21.05
CA GLN A 317 -7.26 7.71 21.89
C GLN A 317 -7.39 7.44 23.40
N ARG A 318 -8.09 6.38 23.80
CA ARG A 318 -8.23 6.00 25.21
C ARG A 318 -6.94 5.39 25.78
N GLU A 319 -6.12 4.79 24.92
CA GLU A 319 -4.81 4.21 25.26
C GLU A 319 -3.67 5.25 25.22
N LEU A 320 -3.94 6.46 24.72
CA LEU A 320 -3.01 7.60 24.76
C LEU A 320 -3.03 8.37 26.09
N LYS A 321 -3.93 8.01 27.01
CA LYS A 321 -4.10 8.66 28.30
C LYS A 321 -3.21 8.03 29.37
#